data_AF-A0A813K2Q6-F1
#
_entry.id   AF-A0A813K2Q6-F1
#
_cell.length_a   1.000
_cell.length_b   1.000
_cell.length_c   1.000
_cell.angle_alpha   90.00
_cell.angle_beta   90.00
_cell.angle_gamma   90.00
#
_symmetry.space_group_name_H-M   'P 1'
#
loop_
_entity.id
_entity.type
_entity.pdbx_description
1 polymer ?
#
loop_
_entity_poly.entity_id
_entity_poly.type
_entity_poly.pdbx_seq_one_letter_code
_entity_poly.pdbx_strand_id
1 'polypeptide(L)'
;AWQAALEMGWKPCPRRCTYGGGYKSAEECDHVTCKCGFEFCWDCGVERQVPLVHDNRWHKPACRYHTPISEVAELPRFMPNCPECKKSGDPTTGRSCCFPADDGFPDSYVRSRSLRG
;
A
#
# COMPACT_ATOMS: atom_id res chain seq x y z
N ALA A 1 -18.09 -11.77 10.00
CA ALA A 1 -17.53 -12.44 8.81
C ALA A 1 -16.13 -11.92 8.45
N TRP A 2 -15.95 -10.63 8.13
CA TRP A 2 -14.64 -10.10 7.70
C TRP A 2 -13.55 -10.06 8.78
N GLN A 3 -13.91 -9.90 10.05
CA GLN A 3 -12.93 -9.92 11.17
C GLN A 3 -12.24 -11.28 11.30
N ALA A 4 -13.01 -12.37 11.27
CA ALA A 4 -12.46 -13.73 11.28
C ALA A 4 -11.56 -13.99 10.06
N ALA A 5 -11.91 -13.46 8.89
CA ALA A 5 -11.06 -13.56 7.70
C ALA A 5 -9.72 -12.81 7.88
N LEU A 6 -9.72 -11.62 8.49
CA LEU A 6 -8.48 -10.90 8.82
C LEU A 6 -7.58 -11.73 9.74
N GLU A 7 -8.15 -12.38 10.76
CA GLU A 7 -7.43 -13.25 11.70
C GLU A 7 -6.86 -14.50 11.01
N MET A 8 -7.57 -15.03 10.01
CA MET A 8 -7.10 -16.13 9.15
C MET A 8 -6.08 -15.69 8.10
N GLY A 9 -5.67 -14.42 8.10
CA GLY A 9 -4.66 -13.90 7.19
C GLY A 9 -5.18 -13.49 5.82
N TRP A 10 -6.46 -13.13 5.71
CA TRP A 10 -6.96 -12.40 4.56
C TRP A 10 -6.70 -10.90 4.74
N LYS A 11 -6.44 -10.16 3.66
CA LYS A 11 -6.40 -8.70 3.66
C LYS A 11 -7.29 -8.12 2.57
N PRO A 12 -8.03 -7.03 2.87
CA PRO A 12 -8.88 -6.39 1.89
C PRO A 12 -8.05 -5.73 0.81
N CYS A 13 -8.52 -5.81 -0.44
CA CYS A 13 -7.88 -5.16 -1.57
C CYS A 13 -8.07 -3.63 -1.45
N PRO A 14 -7.00 -2.82 -1.34
CA PRO A 14 -7.09 -1.36 -1.21
C PRO A 14 -7.84 -0.69 -2.37
N ARG A 15 -7.82 -1.30 -3.57
CA ARG A 15 -8.61 -0.85 -4.73
C ARG A 15 -10.11 -1.11 -4.63
N ARG A 16 -10.60 -1.73 -3.54
CA ARG A 16 -12.02 -2.07 -3.34
C ARG A 16 -12.63 -2.88 -4.50
N CYS A 17 -11.84 -3.78 -5.09
CA CYS A 17 -12.29 -4.59 -6.22
C CYS A 17 -13.41 -5.58 -5.82
N THR A 18 -14.06 -6.17 -6.82
CA THR A 18 -15.17 -7.13 -6.62
C THR A 18 -14.74 -8.43 -5.94
N TYR A 19 -13.47 -8.84 -6.07
CA TYR A 19 -12.93 -10.04 -5.40
C TYR A 19 -12.63 -9.83 -3.91
N GLY A 20 -12.69 -8.59 -3.43
CA GLY A 20 -12.63 -8.26 -2.00
C GLY A 20 -11.22 -8.20 -1.40
N GLY A 21 -10.27 -9.03 -1.80
CA GLY A 21 -8.95 -9.11 -1.14
C GLY A 21 -8.09 -10.28 -1.57
N GLY A 22 -7.11 -10.62 -0.74
CA GLY A 22 -6.20 -11.74 -0.96
C GLY A 22 -5.57 -12.22 0.34
N TYR A 23 -4.85 -13.34 0.26
CA TYR A 23 -4.04 -13.89 1.35
C TYR A 23 -2.55 -13.69 1.01
N LYS A 24 -1.69 -13.75 2.02
CA LYS A 24 -0.24 -13.75 1.82
C LYS A 24 0.20 -15.12 1.30
N SER A 25 1.15 -15.17 0.37
CA SER A 25 1.85 -16.41 0.02
C SER A 25 2.78 -16.83 1.17
N ALA A 26 2.80 -18.12 1.51
CA ALA A 26 3.68 -18.64 2.57
C ALA A 26 5.18 -18.46 2.24
N GLU A 27 5.50 -18.27 0.96
CA GLU A 27 6.86 -18.26 0.41
C GLU A 27 7.38 -16.85 0.09
N GLU A 28 6.54 -15.81 0.18
CA GLU A 28 6.89 -14.43 -0.24
C GLU A 28 7.00 -13.43 0.92
N CYS A 29 7.75 -12.34 0.66
CA CYS A 29 7.78 -11.11 1.47
C CYS A 29 6.35 -10.61 1.77
N ASP A 30 6.18 -9.74 2.77
CA ASP A 30 4.89 -9.23 3.29
C ASP A 30 4.03 -8.38 2.31
N HIS A 31 3.67 -9.00 1.18
CA HIS A 31 2.81 -8.50 0.13
C HIS A 31 1.65 -9.47 -0.10
N VAL A 32 0.54 -8.92 -0.58
CA VAL A 32 -0.68 -9.64 -0.93
C VAL A 32 -0.96 -9.38 -2.39
N THR A 33 -1.22 -10.45 -3.12
CA THR A 33 -1.72 -10.37 -4.49
C THR A 33 -3.20 -10.67 -4.48
N CYS A 34 -4.02 -9.65 -4.73
CA CYS A 34 -5.45 -9.85 -4.92
C CYS A 34 -5.72 -10.53 -6.26
N LYS A 35 -6.81 -11.29 -6.38
CA LYS A 35 -7.26 -11.89 -7.65
C LYS A 35 -7.48 -10.86 -8.78
N CYS A 36 -7.63 -9.57 -8.48
CA CYS A 36 -7.64 -8.52 -9.51
C CYS A 36 -6.25 -8.19 -10.10
N GLY A 37 -5.18 -8.85 -9.65
CA GLY A 37 -3.79 -8.58 -10.03
C GLY A 37 -3.14 -7.42 -9.27
N PHE A 38 -3.84 -6.82 -8.29
CA PHE A 38 -3.26 -5.76 -7.48
C PHE A 38 -2.38 -6.34 -6.36
N GLU A 39 -1.12 -5.93 -6.35
CA GLU A 39 -0.16 -6.28 -5.31
C GLU A 39 -0.02 -5.13 -4.30
N PHE A 40 -0.10 -5.43 -3.01
CA PHE A 40 -0.02 -4.43 -1.96
C PHE A 40 0.64 -4.94 -0.69
N CYS A 41 1.19 -4.02 0.10
CA CYS A 41 1.77 -4.34 1.40
C CYS A 41 0.70 -4.89 2.36
N TRP A 42 1.02 -6.01 3.02
CA TRP A 42 0.14 -6.67 3.98
C TRP A 42 -0.31 -5.75 5.13
N ASP A 43 0.61 -4.92 5.63
CA ASP A 43 0.38 -4.10 6.83
C ASP A 43 -0.34 -2.79 6.51
N CYS A 44 0.09 -2.08 5.47
CA CYS A 44 -0.40 -0.72 5.20
C CYS A 44 -1.24 -0.58 3.92
N GLY A 45 -1.34 -1.62 3.09
CA GLY A 45 -2.14 -1.57 1.87
C GLY A 45 -1.58 -0.68 0.76
N VAL A 46 -0.34 -0.19 0.87
CA VAL A 46 0.32 0.55 -0.21
C VAL A 46 0.57 -0.37 -1.40
N GLU A 47 0.34 0.13 -2.62
CA GLU A 47 0.66 -0.56 -3.87
C GLU A 47 2.14 -0.94 -3.90
N ARG A 48 2.45 -2.25 -4.03
CA ARG A 48 3.80 -2.82 -3.88
C ARG A 48 4.84 -2.12 -4.76
N GLN A 49 4.45 -1.74 -5.98
CA GLN A 49 5.35 -1.11 -6.94
C GLN A 49 5.91 0.24 -6.44
N VAL A 50 5.20 0.97 -5.58
CA VAL A 50 5.61 2.31 -5.13
C VAL A 50 6.88 2.25 -4.26
N PRO A 51 6.92 1.54 -3.12
CA PRO A 51 8.14 1.42 -2.33
C PRO A 51 9.23 0.60 -3.06
N LEU A 52 8.85 -0.30 -3.97
CA LEU A 52 9.81 -1.07 -4.77
C LEU A 52 10.68 -0.18 -5.67
N VAL A 53 10.12 0.90 -6.22
CA VAL A 53 10.85 1.81 -7.13
C VAL A 53 11.34 3.08 -6.45
N HIS A 54 10.74 3.46 -5.32
CA HIS A 54 11.26 4.50 -4.45
C HIS A 54 12.13 3.86 -3.36
N ASP A 55 11.56 3.70 -2.17
CA ASP A 55 12.13 3.02 -1.02
C ASP A 55 11.06 2.93 0.10
N ASN A 56 11.48 2.51 1.28
CA ASN A 56 10.63 2.31 2.45
C ASN A 56 9.93 3.58 2.98
N ARG A 57 10.31 4.79 2.55
CA ARG A 57 9.60 6.03 2.91
C ARG A 57 8.19 6.09 2.33
N TRP A 58 7.90 5.31 1.28
CA TRP A 58 6.57 5.24 0.66
C TRP A 58 5.66 4.18 1.27
N HIS A 59 6.03 3.55 2.38
CA HIS A 59 5.03 2.94 3.24
C HIS A 59 4.26 4.01 4.02
N LYS A 60 3.05 3.70 4.49
CA LYS A 60 2.33 4.62 5.40
C LYS A 60 3.05 4.68 6.75
N PRO A 61 3.02 5.80 7.49
CA PRO A 61 3.80 5.94 8.72
C PRO A 61 3.52 4.89 9.80
N ALA A 62 2.30 4.34 9.89
CA ALA A 62 1.97 3.25 10.82
C ALA A 62 2.48 1.86 10.37
N CYS A 63 3.07 1.73 9.19
CA CYS A 63 3.63 0.48 8.68
C CYS A 63 4.95 0.14 9.38
N ARG A 64 5.17 -1.12 9.77
CA ARG A 64 6.46 -1.56 10.34
C ARG A 64 7.66 -1.42 9.38
N TYR A 65 7.40 -1.29 8.09
CA TYR A 65 8.44 -1.10 7.06
C TYR A 65 8.70 0.38 6.75
N HIS A 66 7.95 1.31 7.33
CA HIS A 66 8.13 2.73 7.03
C HIS A 66 9.46 3.24 7.59
N THR A 67 10.26 3.86 6.72
CA THR A 67 11.46 4.60 7.11
C THR A 67 11.11 6.09 7.16
N PRO A 68 11.34 6.79 8.28
CA PRO A 68 11.15 8.24 8.36
C PRO A 68 12.01 8.99 7.34
N ILE A 69 11.47 10.07 6.76
CA ILE A 69 12.17 10.89 5.75
C ILE A 69 13.50 11.42 6.29
N SER A 70 13.57 11.76 7.58
CA SER A 70 14.77 12.27 8.24
C SER A 70 15.93 11.26 8.30
N GLU A 71 15.67 9.97 8.06
CA GLU A 71 16.69 8.91 8.10
C GLU A 71 17.33 8.65 6.74
N VAL A 72 16.84 9.28 5.66
CA VAL A 72 17.35 9.09 4.30
C VAL A 72 17.86 10.43 3.77
N ALA A 73 19.15 10.50 3.44
CA ALA A 73 19.79 11.71 2.95
C ALA A 73 19.34 12.08 1.53
N GLU A 74 19.04 11.08 0.70
CA GLU A 74 18.63 11.26 -0.68
C GLU A 74 17.24 11.89 -0.77
N LEU A 75 17.13 13.00 -1.49
CA LEU A 75 15.84 13.65 -1.70
C LEU A 75 14.89 12.76 -2.54
N PRO A 76 13.58 12.80 -2.26
CA PRO A 76 12.54 12.25 -3.12
C PRO A 76 12.69 12.72 -4.57
N ARG A 77 12.64 11.77 -5.52
CA ARG A 77 12.70 12.07 -6.95
C ARG A 77 11.60 11.36 -7.73
N PHE A 78 11.19 11.94 -8.84
CA PHE A 78 10.28 11.32 -9.79
C PHE A 78 10.83 9.98 -10.28
N MET A 79 9.99 8.95 -10.28
CA MET A 79 10.31 7.63 -10.82
C MET A 79 9.35 7.29 -11.96
N PRO A 80 9.81 7.13 -13.21
CA PRO A 80 8.93 6.93 -14.37
C PRO A 80 8.16 5.60 -14.33
N ASN A 81 8.64 4.64 -13.56
CA ASN A 81 7.99 3.35 -13.32
C ASN A 81 7.09 3.34 -12.08
N CYS A 82 7.02 4.43 -11.30
CA CYS A 82 6.10 4.52 -10.16
C CYS A 82 4.68 4.86 -10.62
N PRO A 83 3.65 4.04 -10.29
CA PRO A 83 2.28 4.33 -10.66
C PRO A 83 1.74 5.63 -10.05
N GLU A 84 2.21 6.03 -8.85
CA GLU A 84 1.79 7.28 -8.21
C GLU A 84 2.53 8.50 -8.77
N CYS A 85 3.79 8.37 -9.18
CA CYS A 85 4.50 9.44 -9.89
C CYS A 85 3.83 9.75 -11.23
N LYS A 86 3.37 8.72 -11.96
CA LYS A 86 2.62 8.92 -13.22
C LYS A 86 1.33 9.71 -13.03
N LYS A 87 0.72 9.67 -11.83
CA LYS A 87 -0.52 10.38 -11.51
C LYS A 87 -0.28 11.80 -11.00
N SER A 88 0.75 11.99 -10.17
CA SER A 88 0.88 13.18 -9.31
C SER A 88 2.28 13.80 -9.25
N GLY A 89 3.31 13.09 -9.73
CA GLY A 89 4.66 13.61 -9.85
C GLY A 89 4.81 14.56 -11.04
N ASP A 90 6.00 15.12 -11.20
CA ASP A 90 6.32 15.98 -12.34
C ASP A 90 7.72 15.63 -12.88
N PRO A 91 7.81 15.03 -14.08
CA PRO A 91 9.10 14.66 -14.68
C PRO A 91 9.93 15.87 -15.12
N THR A 92 9.32 17.05 -15.33
CA THR A 92 10.04 18.25 -15.79
C THR A 92 10.84 18.89 -14.66
N THR A 93 10.29 18.86 -13.44
CA THR A 93 10.93 19.37 -12.23
C THR A 93 11.61 18.27 -11.41
N GLY A 94 11.43 17.00 -11.79
CA GLY A 94 11.92 15.84 -11.03
C GLY A 94 11.13 15.58 -9.73
N ARG A 95 10.00 16.25 -9.53
CA ARG A 95 9.17 16.12 -8.31
C ARG A 95 8.54 14.73 -8.22
N SER A 96 8.75 14.05 -7.09
CA SER A 96 8.13 12.74 -6.81
C SER A 96 6.63 12.85 -6.52
N CYS A 97 5.95 11.70 -6.48
CA CYS A 97 4.65 11.60 -5.83
C CYS A 97 4.75 11.85 -4.32
N CYS A 98 3.61 12.17 -3.70
CA CYS A 98 3.52 12.38 -2.26
C CYS A 98 3.72 11.08 -1.47
N PHE A 99 4.20 11.21 -0.23
CA PHE A 99 4.22 10.10 0.72
C PHE A 99 2.78 9.69 1.09
N PRO A 100 2.48 8.39 1.19
CA PRO A 100 1.13 7.93 1.57
C PRO A 100 0.77 8.33 3.00
N ALA A 101 -0.46 8.82 3.19
CA ALA A 101 -0.98 9.10 4.52
C ALA A 101 -1.48 7.83 5.23
N ASP A 102 -1.45 7.84 6.55
CA ASP A 102 -2.15 6.83 7.36
C ASP A 102 -3.67 6.99 7.24
N ASP A 103 -4.34 5.94 6.81
CA ASP A 103 -5.79 5.88 6.63
C ASP A 103 -6.44 4.79 7.51
N GLY A 104 -5.67 4.20 8.44
CA GLY A 104 -6.13 3.14 9.34
C GLY A 104 -6.38 1.79 8.66
N PHE A 105 -5.79 1.53 7.49
CA PHE A 105 -5.81 0.21 6.88
C PHE A 105 -5.21 -0.87 7.82
N PRO A 106 -5.74 -2.11 7.84
CA PRO A 106 -6.92 -2.61 7.13
C PRO A 106 -8.25 -2.34 7.86
N ASP A 107 -8.22 -1.88 9.10
CA ASP A 107 -9.41 -1.79 9.96
C ASP A 107 -10.44 -0.79 9.43
N SER A 108 -9.97 0.36 8.91
CA SER A 108 -10.83 1.36 8.30
C SER A 108 -11.62 0.80 7.11
N TYR A 109 -11.04 -0.15 6.38
CA TYR A 109 -11.72 -0.84 5.30
C TYR A 109 -12.88 -1.69 5.82
N VAL A 110 -12.64 -2.52 6.83
CA VAL A 110 -13.66 -3.43 7.37
C VAL A 110 -14.80 -2.67 8.03
N ARG A 111 -14.49 -1.64 8.83
CA ARG A 111 -15.51 -0.76 9.45
C ARG A 111 -16.42 -0.10 8.41
N SER A 112 -15.85 0.36 7.29
CA SER A 112 -16.61 1.04 6.21
C SER A 112 -17.59 0.14 5.44
N ARG A 113 -17.48 -1.19 5.56
CA ARG A 113 -18.42 -2.15 4.96
C ARG A 113 -19.48 -2.62 5.94
N SER A 114 -19.16 -2.75 7.22
CA SER A 114 -20.17 -3.11 8.24
C SER A 114 -21.27 -2.05 8.41
N LEU A 115 -21.00 -0.78 8.07
CA LEU A 115 -21.99 0.31 8.12
C LEU A 115 -22.88 0.42 6.87
N ARG A 116 -22.64 -0.42 5.85
CA ARG A 116 -23.43 -0.46 4.59
C ARG A 116 -24.17 -1.79 4.41
N GLY A 117 -24.25 -2.59 5.48
CA GLY A 117 -25.02 -3.83 5.54
C GLY A 117 -26.39 -3.59 6.18
#